data_AF-A0A970Q6R8-F1
#
_entry.id   AF-A0A970Q6R8-F1
#
_cell.length_a   1.000
_cell.length_b   1.000
_cell.length_c   1.000
_cell.angle_alpha   90.00
_cell.angle_beta   90.00
_cell.angle_gamma   90.00
#
_symmetry.space_group_name_H-M   'P 1'
#
loop_
_entity.id
_entity.type
_entity.pdbx_description
1 polymer ?
#
loop_
_entity_poly.entity_id
_entity_poly.type
_entity_poly.pdbx_seq_one_letter_code
_entity_poly.pdbx_strand_id
1 'polypeptide(L)'
;MLVIAVVVAGFTIYNSSVYYVGAHDTGSTTVVALYRGLPGRLLGITLSSVVQLGAAEYQSLIPHLRERVDAHDLVSKEEGRAFLETLDEQQ
;
A
#
# COMPACT_ATOMS: atom_id res chain seq x y z
N MET A 1 -13.65 8.92 -28.66
CA MET A 1 -12.43 8.88 -27.82
C MET A 1 -12.48 9.81 -26.59
N LEU A 2 -13.27 10.90 -26.59
CA LEU A 2 -13.40 11.81 -25.43
C LEU A 2 -13.86 11.10 -24.14
N VAL A 3 -14.89 10.23 -24.23
CA VAL A 3 -15.45 9.53 -23.06
C VAL A 3 -14.41 8.62 -22.39
N ILE A 4 -13.62 7.90 -23.19
CA ILE A 4 -12.55 7.03 -22.67
C ILE A 4 -11.48 7.87 -21.97
N ALA A 5 -11.09 9.01 -22.55
CA ALA A 5 -10.12 9.91 -21.93
C ALA A 5 -10.59 10.46 -20.58
N VAL A 6 -11.88 10.83 -20.46
CA VAL A 6 -12.46 11.33 -19.20
C VAL A 6 -12.48 10.24 -18.11
N VAL A 7 -12.83 9.00 -18.47
CA VAL A 7 -12.82 7.87 -17.53
C VAL A 7 -11.41 7.56 -17.05
N VAL A 8 -10.42 7.53 -17.96
CA VAL A 8 -9.01 7.28 -17.61
C VAL A 8 -8.44 8.40 -16.74
N ALA A 9 -8.77 9.66 -17.03
CA ALA A 9 -8.33 10.80 -16.23
C ALA A 9 -8.92 10.75 -14.81
N GLY A 10 -10.22 10.49 -14.67
CA GLY A 10 -10.88 10.35 -13.37
C GLY A 10 -10.31 9.19 -12.56
N PHE A 11 -10.09 8.04 -13.20
CA PHE A 11 -9.47 6.88 -12.56
C PHE A 11 -8.05 7.19 -12.07
N THR A 12 -7.24 7.86 -12.89
CA THR A 12 -5.85 8.21 -12.52
C THR A 12 -5.82 9.14 -11.31
N ILE A 13 -6.69 10.16 -11.28
CA ILE A 13 -6.79 11.10 -10.17
C ILE A 13 -7.18 10.37 -8.89
N TYR A 14 -8.26 9.59 -8.94
CA TYR A 14 -8.73 8.82 -7.79
C TYR A 14 -7.67 7.84 -7.29
N ASN A 15 -7.09 7.05 -8.18
CA ASN A 15 -6.04 6.07 -7.85
C ASN A 15 -4.85 6.75 -7.16
N SER A 16 -4.46 7.95 -7.61
CA SER A 16 -3.35 8.70 -7.03
C SER A 16 -3.63 9.28 -5.63
N SER A 17 -4.89 9.26 -5.17
CA SER A 17 -5.29 9.71 -3.82
C SER A 17 -5.43 8.59 -2.80
N VAL A 18 -5.41 7.33 -3.25
CA VAL A 18 -5.57 6.16 -2.38
C VAL A 18 -4.20 5.69 -1.89
N TYR A 19 -4.11 5.36 -0.61
CA TYR A 19 -2.96 4.72 0.00
C TYR A 19 -3.41 3.51 0.80
N TYR A 20 -2.55 2.51 0.90
CA TYR A 20 -2.79 1.32 1.72
C TYR A 20 -1.48 0.76 2.23
N VAL A 21 -1.54 0.01 3.34
CA VAL A 21 -0.40 -0.75 3.88
C VAL A 21 -0.47 -2.19 3.39
N GLY A 22 0.68 -2.76 3.03
CA GLY A 22 0.75 -4.11 2.48
C GLY A 22 2.12 -4.75 2.71
N ALA A 23 2.18 -6.07 2.59
CA ALA A 23 3.45 -6.79 2.61
C ALA A 23 4.24 -6.51 1.33
N HIS A 24 5.56 -6.35 1.43
CA HIS A 24 6.46 -6.18 0.31
C HIS A 24 7.65 -7.11 0.44
N ASP A 25 7.85 -7.95 -0.59
CA ASP A 25 9.00 -8.84 -0.67
C ASP A 25 10.20 -8.07 -1.22
N THR A 26 11.26 -7.98 -0.43
CA THR A 26 12.53 -7.33 -0.82
C THR A 26 13.53 -8.32 -1.44
N GLY A 27 13.17 -9.61 -1.50
CA GLY A 27 14.00 -10.73 -1.96
C GLY A 27 14.76 -11.43 -0.83
N SER A 28 14.97 -10.79 0.33
CA SER A 28 15.58 -11.38 1.52
C SER A 28 14.60 -11.54 2.67
N THR A 29 13.68 -10.59 2.81
CA THR A 29 12.64 -10.58 3.84
C THR A 29 11.38 -9.91 3.31
N THR A 30 10.25 -10.19 3.97
CA THR A 30 8.98 -9.51 3.70
C THR A 30 8.78 -8.42 4.73
N VAL A 31 8.78 -7.17 4.30
CA VAL A 31 8.56 -5.99 5.16
C VAL A 31 7.17 -5.42 4.95
N VAL A 32 6.71 -4.58 5.87
CA VAL A 32 5.52 -3.76 5.65
C VAL A 32 5.88 -2.54 4.82
N ALA A 33 5.06 -2.23 3.83
CA ALA A 33 5.24 -1.08 2.95
C ALA A 33 3.95 -0.28 2.80
N LEU A 34 4.11 1.02 2.58
CA LEU A 34 3.05 1.93 2.19
C LEU A 34 3.02 1.98 0.66
N TYR A 35 1.85 1.70 0.11
CA TYR A 35 1.56 1.77 -1.31
C TYR A 35 0.68 2.97 -1.61
N ARG A 36 0.81 3.49 -2.82
CA ARG A 36 -0.07 4.51 -3.41
C ARG A 36 -0.74 3.91 -4.64
N GLY A 37 -2.06 4.06 -4.74
CA GLY A 37 -2.89 3.38 -5.73
C GLY A 37 -3.79 2.32 -5.11
N LEU A 38 -4.72 1.81 -5.89
CA LEU A 38 -5.62 0.74 -5.48
C LEU A 38 -4.87 -0.60 -5.39
N PRO A 39 -5.18 -1.43 -4.39
CA PRO A 39 -4.64 -2.77 -4.31
C PRO A 39 -5.12 -3.60 -5.51
N GLY A 40 -4.21 -4.34 -6.12
CA GLY A 40 -4.51 -5.29 -7.20
C GLY A 40 -3.87 -4.97 -8.55
N ARG A 41 -4.34 -5.68 -9.58
CA ARG A 41 -3.83 -5.60 -10.96
C ARG A 41 -5.00 -5.49 -11.93
N LEU A 42 -4.85 -4.63 -12.93
CA LEU A 42 -5.77 -4.52 -14.05
C LEU A 42 -5.02 -4.80 -15.34
N LEU A 43 -5.47 -5.79 -16.11
CA LEU A 43 -4.82 -6.21 -17.37
C LEU A 43 -3.32 -6.54 -17.20
N GLY A 44 -2.95 -7.10 -16.05
CA GLY A 44 -1.55 -7.43 -15.71
C GLY A 44 -0.71 -6.25 -15.22
N ILE A 45 -1.25 -5.03 -15.20
CA ILE A 45 -0.58 -3.83 -14.70
C ILE A 45 -0.96 -3.63 -13.24
N THR A 46 0.04 -3.50 -12.37
CA THR A 46 -0.17 -3.14 -10.96
C THR A 46 -0.73 -1.72 -10.90
N LEU A 47 -1.84 -1.55 -10.18
CA LEU A 47 -2.50 -0.25 -10.03
C LEU A 47 -1.88 0.62 -8.93
N SER A 48 -0.92 0.06 -8.20
CA SER A 48 -0.23 0.71 -7.10
C SER A 48 1.28 0.68 -7.26
N SER A 49 1.93 1.61 -6.56
CA SER A 49 3.39 1.69 -6.42
C SER A 49 3.76 1.83 -4.96
N VAL A 50 4.86 1.21 -4.56
CA VAL A 50 5.44 1.42 -3.23
C VAL A 50 5.91 2.87 -3.14
N VAL A 51 5.51 3.58 -2.08
CA VAL A 51 5.98 4.94 -1.79
C VAL A 51 6.89 5.00 -0.57
N GLN A 52 6.80 4.03 0.34
CA GLN A 52 7.68 3.91 1.48
C GLN A 52 7.78 2.45 1.93
N LEU A 53 9.00 2.00 2.23
CA LEU A 53 9.26 0.73 2.90
C LEU A 53 9.42 1.02 4.40
N GLY A 54 8.80 0.19 5.24
CA GLY A 54 9.10 0.12 6.67
C GLY A 54 10.31 -0.77 6.94
N ALA A 55 10.85 -0.70 8.15
CA ALA A 55 11.85 -1.65 8.64
C ALA A 55 11.19 -2.92 9.19
N ALA A 56 9.92 -2.83 9.60
CA ALA A 56 9.21 -3.92 10.21
C ALA A 56 8.99 -5.14 9.32
N GLU A 57 9.62 -6.25 9.70
CA GLU A 57 9.36 -7.57 9.12
C GLU A 57 7.91 -8.00 9.36
N TYR A 58 7.19 -8.25 8.27
CA TYR A 58 5.80 -8.70 8.28
C TYR A 58 5.59 -9.96 9.14
N GLN A 59 6.55 -10.88 9.15
CA GLN A 59 6.44 -12.14 9.91
C GLN A 59 6.55 -11.97 11.42
N SER A 60 7.13 -10.87 11.88
CA SER A 60 7.23 -10.54 13.29
C SER A 60 5.99 -9.80 13.83
N LEU A 61 5.10 -9.35 12.94
CA LEU A 61 3.90 -8.63 13.33
C LEU A 61 2.99 -9.50 14.19
N ILE A 62 2.47 -8.88 15.24
CA ILE A 62 1.37 -9.44 16.04
C ILE A 62 0.10 -9.61 15.18
N PRO A 63 -0.76 -10.61 15.49
CA PRO A 63 -1.82 -11.05 14.58
C PRO A 63 -2.76 -9.94 14.07
N HIS A 64 -3.16 -9.02 14.94
CA HIS A 64 -4.07 -7.94 14.57
C HIS A 64 -3.45 -6.90 13.62
N LEU A 65 -2.13 -6.69 13.66
CA LEU A 65 -1.45 -5.80 12.72
C LEU A 65 -1.25 -6.49 11.37
N ARG A 66 -0.98 -7.80 11.39
CA ARG A 66 -0.88 -8.62 10.19
C ARG A 66 -2.18 -8.63 9.41
N GLU A 67 -3.32 -8.81 10.09
CA GLU A 67 -4.64 -8.79 9.48
C GLU A 67 -4.92 -7.49 8.72
N ARG A 68 -4.53 -6.34 9.29
CA ARG A 68 -4.66 -5.03 8.62
C ARG A 68 -3.79 -4.89 7.38
N VAL A 69 -2.57 -5.43 7.43
CA VAL A 69 -1.65 -5.46 6.28
C VAL A 69 -2.18 -6.38 5.18
N ASP A 70 -2.79 -7.52 5.54
CA ASP A 70 -3.38 -8.47 4.60
C ASP A 70 -4.69 -7.94 3.98
N ALA A 71 -5.49 -7.23 4.77
CA ALA A 71 -6.72 -6.58 4.32
C ALA A 71 -6.45 -5.42 3.35
N HIS A 72 -5.20 -4.96 3.24
CA HIS A 72 -4.83 -3.77 2.48
C HIS A 72 -5.68 -2.55 2.90
N ASP A 73 -5.80 -2.35 4.22
CA ASP A 73 -6.59 -1.25 4.78
C ASP A 73 -6.25 0.07 4.11
N LEU A 74 -7.28 0.74 3.58
CA LEU A 74 -7.12 2.05 2.98
C LEU A 74 -6.83 3.07 4.08
N VAL A 75 -5.75 3.81 3.90
CA VAL A 75 -5.27 4.83 4.84
C VAL A 75 -5.03 6.14 4.10
N SER A 76 -4.98 7.25 4.83
CA SER A 76 -4.32 8.44 4.32
C SER A 76 -2.80 8.20 4.22
N LYS A 77 -2.11 9.04 3.46
CA LYS A 77 -0.64 8.97 3.37
C LYS A 77 0.00 9.13 4.76
N GLU A 78 -0.48 10.09 5.53
CA GLU A 78 0.03 10.45 6.84
C GLU A 78 -0.21 9.34 7.86
N GLU A 79 -1.40 8.73 7.87
CA GLU A 79 -1.70 7.57 8.72
C GLU A 79 -0.86 6.36 8.34
N GLY A 80 -0.69 6.09 7.04
CA GLY A 80 0.14 4.99 6.57
C GLY A 80 1.61 5.17 6.98
N ARG A 81 2.12 6.40 6.93
CA ARG A 81 3.46 6.73 7.43
C ARG A 81 3.58 6.52 8.93
N ALA A 82 2.64 7.08 9.70
CA ALA A 82 2.62 6.93 11.15
C ALA A 82 2.50 5.45 11.56
N PHE A 83 1.78 4.65 10.79
CA PHE A 83 1.69 3.21 10.99
C PHE A 83 3.04 2.53 10.83
N LEU A 84 3.78 2.80 9.74
CA LEU A 84 5.13 2.25 9.56
C LEU A 84 6.08 2.70 10.67
N GLU A 85 6.07 3.99 11.03
CA GLU A 85 6.90 4.54 12.10
C GLU A 85 6.59 3.84 13.45
N THR A 86 5.31 3.61 13.76
CA THR A 86 4.90 2.88 14.98
C THR A 86 5.37 1.43 14.97
N LEU A 87 5.31 0.75 13.82
CA LEU A 87 5.78 -0.64 13.70
C LEU A 87 7.29 -0.74 13.93
N ASP A 88 8.05 0.21 13.37
CA ASP A 88 9.50 0.24 13.48
C ASP A 88 9.96 0.52 14.93
N GLU A 89 9.18 1.28 15.72
CA GLU A 89 9.44 1.51 17.15
C GLU A 89 9.15 0.29 18.05
N GLN A 90 8.35 -0.66 17.56
CA GLN A 90 7.88 -1.82 18.34
C GLN A 90 8.78 -3.06 18.24
N GLN A 91 9.86 -2.99 17.45
CA GLN A 91 10.81 -4.08 17.19
C GLN A 91 12.18 -3.83 17.81
#